data_AF-A0A363UC19-F1
#
_entry.id   AF-A0A363UC19-F1
#
_cell.length_a   1.000
_cell.length_b   1.000
_cell.length_c   1.000
_cell.angle_alpha   90.00
_cell.angle_beta   90.00
_cell.angle_gamma   90.00
#
_symmetry.space_group_name_H-M   'P 1'
#
loop_
_entity.id
_entity.type
_entity.pdbx_description
1 polymer ?
#
loop_
_entity_poly.entity_id
_entity_poly.type
_entity_poly.pdbx_seq_one_letter_code
_entity_poly.pdbx_strand_id
1 'polypeptide(L)'
;MNLIILLFGFPAVFVSLLVSALGVHKEKYWLVLLGAVLFIPFSYYLSGAPGLYRAPILLPLFQVLAAAAVRENNKRWAWILLIPAFLATLWVIGVALFYQIR
;
A
#
# COMPACT_ATOMS: atom_id res chain seq x y z
N MET A 1 16.28 10.38 -14.55
CA MET A 1 15.20 9.77 -13.74
C MET A 1 14.60 8.62 -14.56
N ASN A 2 14.68 7.38 -14.09
CA ASN A 2 14.33 6.19 -14.89
C ASN A 2 12.81 6.04 -15.06
N LEU A 3 12.32 5.81 -16.29
CA LEU A 3 10.89 5.62 -16.63
C LEU A 3 10.17 4.56 -15.77
N ILE A 4 10.91 3.54 -15.32
CA ILE A 4 10.42 2.48 -14.44
C ILE A 4 9.90 3.04 -13.12
N ILE A 5 10.56 4.04 -12.55
CA ILE A 5 10.16 4.68 -11.28
C ILE A 5 8.89 5.52 -11.47
N LEU A 6 8.69 6.11 -12.66
CA LEU A 6 7.54 6.95 -12.96
C LEU A 6 6.26 6.13 -13.20
N LEU A 7 6.39 4.96 -13.86
CA LEU A 7 5.26 4.08 -14.18
C LEU A 7 4.94 3.08 -13.06
N PHE A 8 5.95 2.55 -12.35
CA PHE A 8 5.77 1.57 -11.27
C PHE A 8 5.86 2.15 -9.85
N GLY A 9 6.21 3.43 -9.70
CA GLY A 9 6.31 4.07 -8.39
C GLY A 9 4.98 4.60 -7.89
N PHE A 10 4.52 5.73 -8.44
CA PHE A 10 3.38 6.48 -7.89
C PHE A 10 2.00 5.97 -8.33
N PRO A 11 1.74 5.69 -9.62
CA PRO A 11 0.41 5.24 -10.08
C PRO A 11 0.05 3.85 -9.55
N ALA A 12 1.05 2.96 -9.49
CA ALA A 12 0.88 1.57 -9.06
C ALA A 12 0.38 1.47 -7.61
N VAL A 13 0.73 2.43 -6.74
CA VAL A 13 0.23 2.49 -5.36
C VAL A 13 -1.27 2.67 -5.32
N PHE A 14 -1.81 3.62 -6.07
CA PHE A 14 -3.25 3.84 -6.09
C PHE A 14 -3.99 2.61 -6.61
N VAL A 15 -3.47 2.01 -7.69
CA VAL A 15 -4.05 0.77 -8.24
C VAL A 15 -4.00 -0.34 -7.20
N SER A 16 -2.86 -0.54 -6.53
CA SER A 16 -2.72 -1.58 -5.51
C SER A 16 -3.67 -1.41 -4.32
N LEU A 17 -3.84 -0.18 -3.81
CA LEU A 17 -4.77 0.12 -2.72
C LEU A 17 -6.22 -0.03 -3.15
N LEU A 18 -6.57 0.41 -4.37
CA LEU A 18 -7.91 0.22 -4.93
C LEU A 18 -8.22 -1.26 -5.09
N VAL A 19 -7.29 -2.06 -5.62
CA VAL A 19 -7.43 -3.51 -5.76
C VAL A 19 -7.61 -4.17 -4.39
N SER A 20 -6.81 -3.78 -3.38
CA SER A 20 -6.96 -4.28 -2.01
C SER A 20 -8.30 -3.88 -1.38
N ALA A 21 -8.71 -2.61 -1.49
CA ALA A 21 -9.98 -2.13 -0.99
C ALA A 21 -11.18 -2.84 -1.65
N LEU A 22 -11.13 -3.05 -2.97
CA LEU A 22 -12.11 -3.83 -3.72
C LEU A 22 -12.12 -5.29 -3.25
N GLY A 23 -10.95 -5.87 -2.96
CA GLY A 23 -10.84 -7.21 -2.41
C GLY A 23 -11.52 -7.36 -1.06
N VAL A 24 -11.33 -6.40 -0.15
CA VAL A 24 -12.02 -6.39 1.15
C VAL A 24 -13.53 -6.18 0.97
N HIS A 25 -13.94 -5.24 0.12
CA HIS A 25 -15.35 -4.93 -0.11
C HIS A 25 -16.12 -6.10 -0.76
N LYS A 26 -15.50 -6.79 -1.72
CA LYS A 26 -16.06 -7.95 -2.43
C LYS A 26 -15.79 -9.29 -1.76
N GLU A 27 -15.13 -9.30 -0.59
CA GLU A 27 -14.78 -10.53 0.16
C GLU A 27 -13.89 -11.50 -0.62
N LYS A 28 -13.06 -10.97 -1.51
CA LYS A 28 -12.14 -11.75 -2.34
C LYS A 28 -10.71 -11.56 -1.84
N TYR A 29 -10.26 -12.44 -0.94
CA TYR A 29 -8.93 -12.37 -0.35
C TYR A 29 -7.81 -12.30 -1.39
N TRP A 30 -7.97 -12.99 -2.53
CA TRP A 30 -6.97 -13.01 -3.61
C TRP A 30 -6.78 -11.63 -4.27
N LEU A 31 -7.82 -10.77 -4.29
CA LEU A 31 -7.68 -9.39 -4.75
C LEU A 31 -6.82 -8.59 -3.76
N VAL A 32 -6.98 -8.82 -2.45
CA VAL A 32 -6.13 -8.17 -1.43
C VAL A 32 -4.68 -8.63 -1.56
N LEU A 33 -4.44 -9.91 -1.83
CA LEU A 33 -3.08 -10.41 -2.11
C LEU A 33 -2.48 -9.80 -3.39
N LEU A 34 -3.28 -9.65 -4.45
CA LEU A 34 -2.84 -8.99 -5.67
C LEU A 34 -2.43 -7.53 -5.39
N GLY A 35 -3.24 -6.80 -4.62
CA GLY A 35 -2.88 -5.46 -4.18
C GLY A 35 -1.60 -5.44 -3.34
N ALA A 36 -1.42 -6.40 -2.43
CA ALA A 36 -0.20 -6.53 -1.64
C ALA A 36 1.05 -6.68 -2.52
N VAL A 37 1.00 -7.54 -3.55
CA VAL A 37 2.09 -7.74 -4.51
C VAL A 37 2.39 -6.47 -5.29
N LEU A 38 1.34 -5.80 -5.79
CA LEU A 38 1.48 -4.52 -6.51
C LEU A 38 2.05 -3.40 -5.61
N PHE A 39 1.88 -3.49 -4.30
CA PHE A 39 2.39 -2.51 -3.33
C PHE A 39 3.88 -2.73 -2.97
N ILE A 40 4.47 -3.90 -3.28
CA ILE A 40 5.87 -4.23 -2.95
C ILE A 40 6.88 -3.21 -3.50
N PRO A 41 6.84 -2.82 -4.80
CA PRO A 41 7.80 -1.87 -5.35
C PRO A 41 7.78 -0.52 -4.62
N PHE A 42 6.59 -0.05 -4.24
CA PHE A 42 6.44 1.19 -3.49
C PHE A 42 6.95 1.07 -2.06
N SER A 43 6.61 -0.01 -1.36
CA SER A 43 7.13 -0.30 -0.03
C SER A 43 8.66 -0.37 -0.01
N TYR A 44 9.26 -1.01 -1.02
CA TYR A 44 10.70 -1.06 -1.20
C TYR A 44 11.30 0.32 -1.44
N TYR A 45 10.70 1.12 -2.34
CA TYR A 45 11.10 2.50 -2.59
C TYR A 45 11.06 3.35 -1.30
N LEU A 46 9.98 3.26 -0.54
CA LEU A 46 9.76 4.02 0.69
C LEU A 46 10.73 3.60 1.81
N SER A 47 11.23 2.36 1.79
CA SER A 47 12.19 1.87 2.78
C SER A 47 13.54 2.60 2.72
N GLY A 48 13.87 3.23 1.59
CA GLY A 48 15.04 4.07 1.41
C GLY A 48 14.88 5.50 1.93
N ALA A 49 13.68 5.89 2.38
CA ALA A 49 13.43 7.25 2.84
C ALA A 49 14.11 7.52 4.21
N PRO A 50 14.77 8.69 4.36
CA PRO A 50 15.40 9.06 5.61
C PRO A 50 14.37 9.21 6.74
N GLY A 51 14.71 8.73 7.93
CA GLY A 51 13.85 8.82 9.13
C GLY A 51 12.86 7.67 9.32
N LEU A 52 12.69 6.77 8.35
CA LEU A 52 11.73 5.65 8.45
C LEU A 52 12.36 4.29 8.81
N TYR A 53 13.67 4.24 9.09
CA TYR A 53 14.40 3.04 9.57
C TYR A 53 14.06 1.73 8.83
N ARG A 54 13.81 1.78 7.51
CA ARG A 54 13.35 0.65 6.68
C ARG A 54 12.01 0.01 7.08
N ALA A 55 11.30 0.54 8.08
CA ALA A 55 9.99 0.06 8.52
C ALA A 55 8.94 -0.08 7.38
N PRO A 56 8.94 0.78 6.33
CA PRO A 56 8.01 0.64 5.21
C PRO A 56 8.06 -0.71 4.48
N ILE A 57 9.14 -1.48 4.61
CA ILE A 57 9.24 -2.84 4.03
C ILE A 57 8.19 -3.81 4.60
N LEU A 58 7.62 -3.49 5.76
CA LEU A 58 6.57 -4.27 6.41
C LEU A 58 5.17 -3.92 5.90
N LEU A 59 4.98 -2.86 5.12
CA LEU A 59 3.64 -2.44 4.65
C LEU A 59 2.90 -3.53 3.83
N PRO A 60 3.55 -4.30 2.94
CA PRO A 60 2.89 -5.39 2.22
C PRO A 60 2.43 -6.50 3.18
N LEU A 61 3.14 -6.73 4.29
CA LEU A 61 2.74 -7.71 5.30
C LEU A 61 1.38 -7.37 5.90
N PHE A 62 1.11 -6.09 6.18
CA PHE A 62 -0.20 -5.66 6.66
C PHE A 62 -1.32 -5.94 5.65
N GLN A 63 -1.06 -5.82 4.34
CA GLN A 63 -2.03 -6.20 3.31
C GLN A 63 -2.21 -7.72 3.22
N VAL A 64 -1.15 -8.51 3.41
CA VAL A 64 -1.25 -9.98 3.48
C VAL A 64 -2.09 -10.40 4.70
N LEU A 65 -1.88 -9.77 5.86
CA LEU A 65 -2.70 -9.99 7.05
C LEU A 65 -4.16 -9.57 6.81
N ALA A 66 -4.40 -8.47 6.09
CA ALA A 66 -5.74 -8.07 5.70
C ALA A 66 -6.40 -9.13 4.80
N ALA A 67 -5.66 -9.74 3.87
CA ALA A 67 -6.15 -10.83 3.05
C ALA A 67 -6.53 -12.07 3.88
N ALA A 68 -5.71 -12.42 4.89
CA ALA A 68 -6.04 -13.48 5.84
C ALA A 68 -7.33 -13.17 6.62
N ALA A 69 -7.49 -11.94 7.11
CA ALA A 69 -8.72 -11.51 7.78
C ALA A 69 -9.96 -11.57 6.85
N VAL A 70 -9.83 -11.22 5.57
CA VAL A 70 -10.92 -11.42 4.58
C VAL A 70 -11.26 -12.89 4.42
N ARG A 71 -10.26 -13.77 4.34
CA ARG A 71 -10.46 -15.23 4.23
C ARG A 71 -11.21 -15.80 5.44
N GLU A 72 -11.02 -15.22 6.62
CA GLU A 72 -11.74 -15.58 7.85
C GLU A 72 -13.09 -14.87 8.02
N ASN A 73 -13.61 -14.21 6.97
CA ASN A 73 -14.85 -13.40 6.99
C ASN A 73 -14.82 -12.22 7.97
N ASN A 74 -13.63 -11.79 8.39
CA ASN A 74 -13.46 -10.71 9.36
C ASN A 74 -13.14 -9.37 8.69
N LYS A 75 -14.16 -8.79 8.03
CA LYS A 75 -14.02 -7.54 7.26
C LYS A 75 -13.48 -6.36 8.08
N ARG A 76 -13.86 -6.26 9.35
CA ARG A 76 -13.44 -5.15 10.22
C ARG A 76 -11.92 -5.17 10.40
N TRP A 77 -11.36 -6.33 10.73
CA TRP A 77 -9.93 -6.49 10.87
C TRP A 77 -9.20 -6.31 9.55
N ALA A 78 -9.77 -6.77 8.43
CA ALA A 78 -9.19 -6.53 7.11
C ALA A 78 -9.04 -5.02 6.82
N TRP A 79 -10.07 -4.21 7.09
CA TRP A 79 -9.99 -2.76 6.93
C TRP A 79 -8.97 -2.12 7.87
N ILE A 80 -8.94 -2.51 9.15
CA ILE A 80 -7.97 -2.00 10.13
C ILE A 80 -6.54 -2.27 9.65
N LEU A 81 -6.28 -3.48 9.14
CA LEU A 81 -4.96 -3.89 8.65
C LEU A 81 -4.56 -3.18 7.36
N LEU A 82 -5.50 -2.63 6.57
CA LEU A 82 -5.17 -1.79 5.42
C LEU A 82 -4.77 -0.35 5.80
N ILE A 83 -5.14 0.14 7.00
CA ILE A 83 -4.88 1.53 7.41
C ILE A 83 -3.40 1.92 7.31
N PRO A 84 -2.41 1.13 7.78
CA PRO A 84 -1.00 1.49 7.65
C PRO A 84 -0.57 1.76 6.20
N ALA A 85 -1.05 0.97 5.23
CA ALA A 85 -0.73 1.17 3.82
C ALA A 85 -1.38 2.44 3.25
N PHE A 86 -2.61 2.76 3.65
CA PHE A 86 -3.27 4.02 3.32
C PHE A 86 -2.55 5.23 3.92
N LEU A 87 -2.20 5.19 5.21
CA LEU A 87 -1.49 6.27 5.89
C LEU A 87 -0.11 6.53 5.29
N ALA A 88 0.65 5.48 4.97
CA ALA A 88 1.94 5.62 4.30
C ALA A 88 1.80 6.31 2.93
N THR A 89 0.77 5.94 2.17
CA THR A 89 0.47 6.55 0.86
C THR A 89 0.07 8.01 1.01
N LEU A 90 -0.83 8.33 1.94
CA LEU A 90 -1.25 9.71 2.22
C LEU A 90 -0.09 10.58 2.68
N TRP A 91 0.80 10.05 3.52
CA TRP A 91 2.00 10.75 3.94
C TRP A 91 2.89 11.12 2.75
N VAL A 92 3.15 10.18 1.84
CA VAL A 92 3.94 10.45 0.63
C VAL A 92 3.27 11.51 -0.24
N ILE A 93 1.95 11.47 -0.42
CA ILE A 93 1.20 12.50 -1.16
C ILE A 93 1.36 13.87 -0.49
N GLY A 94 1.21 13.94 0.83
CA GLY A 94 1.36 15.18 1.59
C GLY A 94 2.75 15.79 1.44
N VAL A 95 3.80 14.96 1.53
CA VAL A 95 5.19 15.41 1.29
C VAL A 95 5.37 15.89 -0.14
N ALA A 96 4.88 15.14 -1.13
CA ALA A 96 5.02 15.50 -2.54
C ALA A 96 4.35 16.85 -2.87
N LEU A 97 3.13 17.08 -2.36
CA LEU A 97 2.41 18.34 -2.55
C LEU A 97 3.10 19.51 -1.85
N PHE A 98 3.60 19.30 -0.62
CA PHE A 98 4.32 20.34 0.12
C PHE A 98 5.58 20.82 -0.63
N TYR A 99 6.33 19.91 -1.23
CA TYR A 99 7.51 20.26 -2.02
C TYR A 99 7.20 20.93 -3.36
N GLN A 100 6.02 20.70 -3.95
CA GLN A 100 5.62 21.36 -5.21
C GLN A 100 5.12 22.79 -5.00
N ILE A 101 4.62 23.13 -3.81
CA ILE A 101 4.07 24.45 -3.48
C ILE A 101 5.18 25.42 -3.01
N ARG A 102 6.37 24.90 -2.70
CA ARG A 102 7.54 25.67 -2.26
C ARG A 102 8.49 25.98 -3.41
#